data_AF-A0A6G9SU49-F1
#
_entry.id   AF-A0A6G9SU49-F1
#
_cell.length_a   1.000
_cell.length_b   1.000
_cell.length_c   1.000
_cell.angle_alpha   90.00
_cell.angle_beta   90.00
_cell.angle_gamma   90.00
#
_symmetry.space_group_name_H-M   'P 1'
#
loop_
_entity.id
_entity.type
_entity.pdbx_description
1 polymer ?
#
loop_
_entity_poly.entity_id
_entity_poly.type
_entity_poly.pdbx_seq_one_letter_code
_entity_poly.pdbx_strand_id
1 'polypeptide(L)'
;MSKLSVVGEGLLSPHNSTNIIEINKHWHKWQKWLETAQSFRYVPNNNEPPYTARQEKGSKGQASYWYGYRKVGGVLRKRYIGRGEDLSITKLDEIAYQLSNPTPKKKVTQIKSVTKLEDVEKLTAEVVSLQSELQRKEELLAEALGKLIA
;
A
#
# COMPACT_ATOMS: atom_id res chain seq x y z
N MET A 1 1.40 -18.13 -22.05
CA MET A 1 1.03 -16.90 -21.32
C MET A 1 1.62 -17.02 -19.93
N SER A 2 2.58 -16.18 -19.53
CA SER A 2 3.15 -16.26 -18.17
C SER A 2 2.06 -15.94 -17.16
N LYS A 3 1.81 -16.86 -16.23
CA LYS A 3 0.83 -16.68 -15.15
C LYS A 3 1.36 -15.58 -14.22
N LEU A 4 0.61 -14.49 -14.05
CA LEU A 4 1.00 -13.42 -13.12
C LEU A 4 0.55 -13.79 -11.71
N SER A 5 1.37 -13.41 -10.71
CA SER A 5 0.90 -13.41 -9.32
C SER A 5 -0.28 -12.45 -9.19
N VAL A 6 -1.23 -12.78 -8.34
CA VAL A 6 -2.45 -11.99 -8.15
C VAL A 6 -2.45 -11.41 -6.74
N VAL A 7 -2.77 -10.13 -6.62
CA VAL A 7 -2.99 -9.45 -5.35
C VAL A 7 -4.45 -9.01 -5.30
N GLY A 8 -5.19 -9.40 -4.27
CA GLY A 8 -6.58 -9.01 -4.05
C GLY A 8 -7.01 -9.41 -2.64
N GLU A 9 -8.02 -8.75 -2.08
CA GLU A 9 -8.46 -9.01 -0.69
C GLU A 9 -7.35 -8.81 0.35
N GLY A 10 -6.36 -7.97 0.04
CA GLY A 10 -5.17 -7.80 0.89
C GLY A 10 -4.20 -9.00 0.87
N LEU A 11 -4.44 -9.97 -0.01
CA LEU A 11 -3.67 -11.21 -0.13
C LEU A 11 -2.86 -11.23 -1.43
N LEU A 12 -1.57 -11.53 -1.35
CA LEU A 12 -0.75 -11.90 -2.48
C LEU A 12 -0.82 -13.42 -2.67
N SER A 13 -1.28 -13.85 -3.84
CA SER A 13 -1.26 -15.21 -4.36
C SER A 13 -0.16 -15.33 -5.43
N PRO A 14 1.04 -15.84 -5.10
CA PRO A 14 2.11 -16.02 -6.07
C PRO A 14 1.70 -17.02 -7.17
N HIS A 15 2.11 -16.79 -8.40
CA HIS A 15 1.78 -17.72 -9.49
C HIS A 15 2.57 -19.04 -9.43
N ASN A 16 3.75 -19.02 -8.80
CA ASN A 16 4.70 -20.12 -8.71
C ASN A 16 4.73 -20.80 -7.33
N SER A 17 3.84 -20.39 -6.42
CA SER A 17 3.78 -20.92 -5.05
C SER A 17 2.35 -20.85 -4.50
N THR A 18 2.00 -21.80 -3.65
CA THR A 18 0.74 -21.82 -2.91
C THR A 18 0.78 -20.98 -1.64
N ASN A 19 1.93 -20.37 -1.31
CA ASN A 19 2.09 -19.58 -0.09
C ASN A 19 1.44 -18.20 -0.27
N ILE A 20 0.22 -18.06 0.25
CA ILE A 20 -0.52 -16.80 0.25
C ILE A 20 0.04 -15.89 1.34
N ILE A 21 0.33 -14.64 0.99
CA ILE A 21 0.88 -13.64 1.90
C ILE A 21 -0.21 -12.60 2.20
N GLU A 22 -0.62 -12.48 3.46
CA GLU A 22 -1.48 -11.38 3.90
C GLU A 22 -0.65 -10.10 4.08
N ILE A 23 -0.83 -9.13 3.18
CA ILE A 23 0.07 -7.97 3.01
C ILE A 23 0.12 -7.11 4.28
N ASN A 24 -1.02 -6.88 4.92
CA ASN A 24 -1.11 -6.05 6.12
C ASN A 24 -0.46 -6.69 7.35
N LYS A 25 -0.47 -8.03 7.47
CA LYS A 25 0.18 -8.76 8.58
C LYS A 25 1.64 -9.09 8.29
N HIS A 26 2.02 -9.21 7.02
CA HIS A 26 3.32 -9.69 6.59
C HIS A 26 3.99 -8.73 5.62
N TRP A 27 4.03 -7.45 5.99
CA TRP A 27 4.62 -6.37 5.19
C TRP A 27 6.05 -6.68 4.70
N HIS A 28 6.90 -7.23 5.57
CA HIS A 28 8.28 -7.60 5.20
C HIS A 28 8.35 -8.69 4.11
N LYS A 29 7.43 -9.68 4.14
CA LYS A 29 7.36 -10.71 3.09
C LYS A 29 6.89 -10.12 1.77
N TRP A 30 5.95 -9.19 1.83
CA TRP A 30 5.49 -8.43 0.67
C TRP A 30 6.63 -7.61 0.04
N GLN A 31 7.37 -6.84 0.84
CA GLN A 31 8.51 -6.05 0.36
C GLN A 31 9.59 -6.94 -0.26
N LYS A 32 9.96 -8.03 0.41
CA LYS A 32 10.94 -9.00 -0.12
C LYS A 32 10.47 -9.64 -1.44
N TRP A 33 9.17 -9.91 -1.57
CA TRP A 33 8.63 -10.41 -2.82
C TRP A 33 8.71 -9.35 -3.94
N LEU A 34 8.38 -8.08 -3.64
CA LEU A 34 8.45 -6.97 -4.59
C LEU A 34 9.85 -6.70 -5.15
N GLU A 35 10.92 -6.97 -4.39
CA GLU A 35 12.30 -6.83 -4.86
C GLU A 35 12.61 -7.74 -6.06
N THR A 36 11.97 -8.91 -6.12
CA THR A 36 12.19 -9.91 -7.16
C THR A 36 11.12 -9.88 -8.25
N ALA A 37 9.93 -9.36 -7.94
CA ALA A 37 8.81 -9.35 -8.85
C ALA A 37 8.92 -8.23 -9.90
N GLN A 38 8.68 -8.59 -11.16
CA GLN A 38 8.63 -7.62 -12.26
C GLN A 38 7.21 -7.11 -12.55
N SER A 39 6.17 -7.91 -12.23
CA SER A 39 4.78 -7.52 -12.40
C SER A 39 3.83 -8.43 -11.63
N PHE A 40 2.63 -7.93 -11.31
CA PHE A 40 1.51 -8.69 -10.79
C PHE A 40 0.17 -8.12 -11.26
N ARG A 41 -0.89 -8.92 -11.14
CA ARG A 41 -2.26 -8.46 -11.32
C ARG A 41 -2.81 -8.00 -9.98
N TYR A 42 -3.34 -6.79 -9.91
CA TYR A 42 -4.10 -6.32 -8.77
C TYR A 42 -5.60 -6.42 -9.07
N VAL A 43 -6.35 -6.99 -8.12
CA VAL A 43 -7.81 -7.13 -8.11
C VAL A 43 -8.31 -6.32 -6.91
N PRO A 44 -8.88 -5.12 -7.15
CA PRO A 44 -9.47 -4.30 -6.10
C PRO A 44 -10.65 -5.01 -5.44
N ASN A 45 -10.90 -4.68 -4.17
CA ASN A 45 -12.10 -5.14 -3.45
C ASN A 45 -13.33 -4.26 -3.73
N ASN A 46 -13.11 -3.12 -4.36
CA ASN A 46 -14.16 -2.20 -4.78
C ASN A 46 -14.66 -2.59 -6.19
N ASN A 47 -15.60 -1.81 -6.72
CA ASN A 47 -16.18 -2.06 -8.05
C ASN A 47 -15.23 -1.66 -9.21
N GLU A 48 -13.94 -1.37 -8.95
CA GLU A 48 -12.98 -1.03 -9.98
C GLU A 48 -12.45 -2.28 -10.70
N PRO A 49 -12.25 -2.24 -12.03
CA PRO A 49 -11.69 -3.36 -12.76
C PRO A 49 -10.27 -3.73 -12.29
N PRO A 50 -9.79 -4.97 -12.47
CA PRO A 50 -8.40 -5.30 -12.21
C PRO A 50 -7.42 -4.53 -13.10
N TYR A 51 -6.17 -4.43 -12.68
CA TYR A 51 -5.08 -3.86 -13.50
C TYR A 51 -3.76 -4.61 -13.30
N THR A 52 -2.78 -4.34 -14.16
CA THR A 52 -1.44 -4.91 -14.04
C THR A 52 -0.49 -3.89 -13.44
N ALA A 53 0.10 -4.18 -12.29
CA ALA A 53 1.21 -3.41 -11.75
C ALA A 53 2.53 -3.96 -12.31
N ARG A 54 3.42 -3.08 -12.78
CA ARG A 54 4.70 -3.46 -13.37
C ARG A 54 5.81 -2.58 -12.83
N GLN A 55 6.95 -3.21 -12.53
CA GLN A 55 8.18 -2.52 -12.19
C GLN A 55 8.86 -2.02 -13.47
N GLU A 56 9.28 -0.76 -13.44
CA GLU A 56 10.07 -0.09 -14.46
C GLU A 56 11.40 0.34 -13.85
N LYS A 57 12.50 0.04 -14.55
CA LYS A 57 13.83 0.43 -14.11
C LYS A 57 14.01 1.93 -14.33
N GLY A 58 14.49 2.62 -13.31
CA GLY A 58 14.96 4.00 -13.45
C GLY A 58 16.19 4.09 -14.35
N SER A 59 16.48 5.30 -14.83
CA SER A 59 17.72 5.58 -15.57
C SER A 59 18.95 5.38 -14.67
N LYS A 60 20.10 5.00 -15.27
CA LYS A 60 21.40 4.70 -14.63
C LYS A 60 21.54 5.17 -13.16
N GLY A 61 21.41 4.23 -12.23
CA GLY A 61 21.61 4.45 -10.79
C GLY A 61 20.36 4.82 -9.98
N GLN A 62 19.21 5.04 -10.61
CA GLN A 62 17.96 5.34 -9.91
C GLN A 62 17.20 4.07 -9.48
N ALA A 63 16.51 4.18 -8.34
CA ALA A 63 15.61 3.13 -7.84
C ALA A 63 14.55 2.75 -8.87
N SER A 64 14.12 1.50 -8.86
CA SER A 64 13.03 1.03 -9.72
C SER A 64 11.68 1.53 -9.20
N TYR A 65 10.78 1.83 -10.12
CA TYR A 65 9.46 2.38 -9.83
C TYR A 65 8.36 1.44 -10.31
N TRP A 66 7.18 1.56 -9.74
CA TRP A 66 6.01 0.79 -10.12
C TRP A 66 4.98 1.65 -10.82
N TYR A 67 4.42 1.11 -11.89
CA TYR A 67 3.32 1.70 -12.65
C TYR A 67 2.15 0.72 -12.74
N GLY A 68 0.93 1.25 -12.62
CA GLY A 68 -0.30 0.51 -12.88
C GLY A 68 -0.74 0.72 -14.33
N TYR A 69 -1.12 -0.36 -15.00
CA TYR A 69 -1.51 -0.40 -16.41
C TYR A 69 -2.91 -0.99 -16.58
N ARG A 70 -3.79 -0.29 -17.29
CA ARG A 70 -5.13 -0.79 -17.66
C ARG A 70 -5.54 -0.28 -19.04
N LYS A 71 -6.14 -1.16 -19.86
CA LYS A 71 -6.77 -0.76 -21.13
C LYS A 71 -8.20 -0.31 -20.86
N VAL A 72 -8.54 0.92 -21.23
CA VAL A 72 -9.88 1.51 -21.06
C VAL A 72 -10.33 2.09 -22.39
N GLY A 73 -11.45 1.60 -22.94
CA GLY A 73 -11.97 2.09 -24.22
C GLY A 73 -10.96 1.99 -25.38
N GLY A 74 -10.18 0.91 -25.44
CA GLY A 74 -9.14 0.74 -26.48
C GLY A 74 -7.79 1.37 -26.17
N VAL A 75 -7.70 2.30 -25.23
CA VAL A 75 -6.48 3.06 -24.91
C VAL A 75 -5.78 2.46 -23.69
N LEU A 76 -4.47 2.24 -23.78
CA LEU A 76 -3.65 1.81 -22.64
C LEU A 76 -3.34 3.02 -21.75
N ARG A 77 -3.88 3.03 -20.53
CA ARG A 77 -3.59 4.02 -19.50
C ARG A 77 -2.53 3.48 -18.55
N LYS A 78 -1.64 4.37 -18.11
CA LYS A 78 -0.67 4.08 -17.04
C LYS A 78 -0.69 5.14 -15.95
N ARG A 79 -0.44 4.72 -14.69
CA ARG A 79 -0.34 5.59 -13.52
C ARG A 79 0.88 5.21 -12.68
N TYR A 80 1.63 6.21 -12.23
CA TYR A 80 2.74 6.02 -11.31
C TYR A 80 2.19 5.62 -9.93
N ILE A 81 2.67 4.51 -9.40
CA ILE A 81 2.29 4.02 -8.07
C ILE A 81 3.25 4.55 -7.02
N GLY A 82 4.55 4.40 -7.26
CA GLY A 82 5.60 4.70 -6.28
C GLY A 82 6.80 3.78 -6.41
N ARG A 83 7.65 3.77 -5.37
CA ARG A 83 8.68 2.76 -5.14
C ARG A 83 8.07 1.54 -4.45
N GLY A 84 8.84 0.45 -4.31
CA GLY A 84 8.36 -0.77 -3.65
C GLY A 84 7.82 -0.53 -2.23
N GLU A 85 8.44 0.37 -1.48
CA GLU A 85 8.00 0.77 -0.14
C GLU A 85 6.66 1.52 -0.11
N ASP A 86 6.25 2.14 -1.21
CA ASP A 86 5.00 2.89 -1.31
C ASP A 86 3.81 1.99 -1.69
N LEU A 87 4.05 0.71 -2.03
CA LEU A 87 3.04 -0.22 -2.51
C LEU A 87 2.21 -0.81 -1.35
N SER A 88 1.33 0.02 -0.77
CA SER A 88 0.29 -0.42 0.16
C SER A 88 -1.00 -0.79 -0.56
N ILE A 89 -1.89 -1.54 0.10
CA ILE A 89 -3.23 -1.85 -0.43
C ILE A 89 -3.98 -0.56 -0.77
N THR A 90 -3.97 0.41 0.14
CA THR A 90 -4.58 1.73 -0.06
C THR A 90 -4.07 2.42 -1.32
N LYS A 91 -2.76 2.34 -1.59
CA LYS A 91 -2.17 2.94 -2.80
C LYS A 91 -2.62 2.21 -4.07
N LEU A 92 -2.72 0.90 -4.02
CA LEU A 92 -3.18 0.09 -5.16
C LEU A 92 -4.65 0.36 -5.49
N ASP A 93 -5.50 0.51 -4.47
CA ASP A 93 -6.90 0.93 -4.63
C ASP A 93 -7.03 2.34 -5.22
N GLU A 94 -6.23 3.30 -4.73
CA GLU A 94 -6.20 4.66 -5.29
C GLU A 94 -5.87 4.66 -6.78
N ILE A 95 -4.89 3.85 -7.18
CA ILE A 95 -4.45 3.71 -8.57
C ILE A 95 -5.53 3.03 -9.42
N ALA A 96 -6.25 2.05 -8.87
CA ALA A 96 -7.38 1.43 -9.55
C ALA A 96 -8.44 2.46 -9.95
N TYR A 97 -8.78 3.37 -9.03
CA TYR A 97 -9.71 4.47 -9.27
C TYR A 97 -9.17 5.48 -10.30
N GLN A 98 -7.90 5.89 -10.19
CA GLN A 98 -7.27 6.85 -11.13
C GLN A 98 -7.09 6.31 -12.56
N LEU A 99 -7.09 4.99 -12.74
CA LEU A 99 -7.04 4.35 -14.05
C LEU A 99 -8.40 4.38 -14.74
N SER A 100 -9.49 4.23 -14.00
CA SER A 100 -10.86 4.37 -14.51
C SER A 100 -11.22 5.82 -14.77
N ASN A 101 -10.87 6.70 -13.84
CA ASN A 101 -11.18 8.11 -13.88
C ASN A 101 -9.97 8.91 -14.37
N PRO A 102 -9.95 9.35 -15.65
CA PRO A 102 -8.88 10.18 -16.15
C PRO A 102 -8.94 11.51 -15.41
N THR A 103 -8.10 11.68 -14.39
CA THR A 103 -7.91 12.98 -13.77
C THR A 103 -7.47 13.97 -14.84
N PRO A 104 -8.13 15.15 -14.96
CA PRO A 104 -7.68 16.18 -15.87
C PRO A 104 -6.21 16.50 -15.55
N LYS A 105 -5.36 16.57 -16.57
CA LYS A 105 -3.95 16.94 -16.42
C LYS A 105 -3.87 18.32 -15.77
N LYS A 106 -3.81 18.40 -14.44
CA LYS A 106 -3.48 19.65 -13.76
C LYS A 106 -2.08 20.04 -14.21
N LYS A 107 -1.93 21.21 -14.85
CA LYS A 107 -0.63 21.81 -15.12
C LYS A 107 0.12 21.90 -13.78
N VAL A 108 1.38 21.50 -13.77
CA VAL A 108 2.24 21.24 -12.59
C VAL A 108 2.51 22.48 -11.72
N THR A 109 1.84 23.62 -11.93
CA THR A 109 2.22 24.88 -11.28
C THR A 109 1.73 25.04 -9.83
N GLN A 110 0.84 24.20 -9.28
CA GLN A 110 0.50 24.30 -7.85
C GLN A 110 0.14 22.94 -7.25
N ILE A 111 1.13 22.24 -6.69
CA ILE A 111 0.86 21.23 -5.66
C ILE A 111 0.99 21.95 -4.32
N LYS A 112 -0.14 22.40 -3.76
CA LYS A 112 -0.24 22.53 -2.30
C LYS A 112 -0.12 21.11 -1.75
N SER A 113 0.86 20.88 -0.89
CA SER A 113 1.23 19.61 -0.26
C SER A 113 0.01 18.78 0.17
N VAL A 114 0.05 17.47 -0.12
CA VAL A 114 -1.05 16.49 0.06
C VAL A 114 -1.21 16.01 1.50
N THR A 115 -0.43 16.52 2.44
CA THR A 115 -0.70 16.36 3.87
C THR A 115 -0.99 17.75 4.41
N LYS A 116 -2.25 18.04 4.75
CA LYS A 116 -2.49 19.16 5.64
C LYS A 116 -1.74 18.82 6.93
N LEU A 117 -0.87 19.71 7.37
CA LEU A 117 -0.15 19.55 8.64
C LEU A 117 -1.13 19.24 9.79
N GLU A 118 -2.34 19.81 9.69
CA GLU A 118 -3.50 19.56 10.57
C GLU A 118 -3.87 18.06 10.70
N ASP A 119 -3.87 17.31 9.59
CA ASP A 119 -4.24 15.88 9.61
C ASP A 119 -3.11 15.03 10.21
N VAL A 120 -1.85 15.42 9.98
CA VAL A 120 -0.69 14.77 10.62
C VAL A 120 -0.72 15.03 12.11
N GLU A 121 -0.89 16.29 12.53
CA GLU A 121 -0.95 16.71 13.93
C GLU A 121 -2.08 16.01 14.69
N LYS A 122 -3.25 15.86 14.05
CA LYS A 122 -4.37 15.13 14.62
C LYS A 122 -4.04 13.65 14.82
N LEU A 123 -3.42 13.02 13.82
CA LEU A 123 -2.99 11.61 13.91
C LEU A 123 -1.88 11.42 14.94
N THR A 124 -0.91 12.34 15.07
CA THR A 124 0.11 12.26 16.12
C THR A 124 -0.50 12.42 17.50
N ALA A 125 -1.46 13.34 17.68
CA ALA A 125 -2.15 13.51 18.95
C ALA A 125 -2.93 12.25 19.36
N GLU A 126 -3.59 11.60 18.39
CA GLU A 126 -4.31 10.36 18.62
C GLU A 126 -3.38 9.20 18.99
N VAL A 127 -2.22 9.08 18.32
CA VAL A 127 -1.19 8.08 18.67
C VAL A 127 -0.64 8.30 20.09
N VAL A 128 -0.39 9.55 20.49
CA VAL A 128 0.09 9.87 21.84
C VAL A 128 -0.96 9.55 22.91
N SER A 129 -2.24 9.82 22.61
CA SER A 129 -3.35 9.47 23.50
C SER A 129 -3.44 7.96 23.71
N LEU A 130 -3.38 7.18 22.62
CA LEU A 130 -3.42 5.72 22.67
C LEU A 130 -2.22 5.13 23.40
N GLN A 131 -1.02 5.69 23.24
CA GLN A 131 0.17 5.27 23.98
C GLN A 131 0.02 5.51 25.48
N SER A 132 -0.53 6.66 25.87
CA SER A 132 -0.76 6.99 27.28
C SER A 132 -1.80 6.06 27.91
N GLU A 133 -2.87 5.74 27.17
CA GLU A 133 -3.86 4.75 27.63
C GLU A 133 -3.28 3.35 27.78
N LEU A 134 -2.41 2.94 26.85
CA LEU A 134 -1.76 1.64 26.90
C LEU A 134 -0.81 1.56 28.12
N GLN A 135 -0.01 2.59 28.34
CA GLN A 135 0.90 2.66 29.48
C GLN A 135 0.13 2.63 30.81
N ARG A 136 -1.00 3.35 30.91
CA ARG A 136 -1.86 3.30 32.09
C ARG A 136 -2.45 1.91 32.33
N LYS A 137 -2.84 1.19 31.26
CA LYS A 137 -3.32 -0.19 31.37
C LYS A 137 -2.19 -1.12 31.83
N GLU A 138 -0.97 -0.91 31.37
CA GLU A 138 0.21 -1.67 31.82
C GLU A 138 0.51 -1.43 33.31
N GLU A 139 0.46 -0.18 33.77
CA GLU A 139 0.64 0.16 35.19
C GLU A 139 -0.45 -0.44 36.08
N LEU A 140 -1.72 -0.38 35.65
CA LEU A 140 -2.83 -1.00 36.36
C LEU A 140 -2.70 -2.53 36.43
N LEU A 141 -2.22 -3.17 35.36
CA LEU A 141 -1.92 -4.59 35.35
C LEU A 141 -0.75 -4.93 36.29
N ALA A 142 0.31 -4.12 36.30
CA ALA A 142 1.45 -4.30 37.20
C ALA A 142 1.04 -4.16 38.68
N GLU A 143 0.18 -3.20 39.00
CA GLU A 143 -0.33 -2.99 40.36
C GLU A 143 -1.29 -4.10 40.80
N ALA A 144 -2.18 -4.56 39.91
CA ALA A 144 -3.09 -5.66 40.19
C ALA A 144 -2.36 -6.99 40.42
N LEU A 145 -1.30 -7.26 39.64
CA LEU A 145 -0.46 -8.45 39.82
C LEU A 145 0.42 -8.36 41.08
N GLY A 146 0.93 -7.17 41.41
CA GLY A 146 1.68 -6.94 42.66
C GLY A 146 0.84 -7.17 43.92
N LYS A 147 -0.45 -6.83 43.88
CA LYS A 147 -1.41 -7.08 44.98
C LYS A 147 -1.86 -8.54 45.09
N LEU A 148 -1.63 -9.37 44.08
CA LEU A 148 -2.01 -10.79 44.07
C LEU A 148 -0.88 -11.70 44.62
N ILE A 149 0.35 -11.18 44.71
CA ILE A 149 1.56 -11.91 45.12
C ILE A 149 2.02 -11.53 46.55
N ALA A 150 1.44 -10.48 47.14
CA ALA A 150 1.66 -10.04 48.53
C ALA A 150 0.56 -10.55 49.47
#